data_AF-A0A135L0Q7-F1
#
_entry.id   AF-A0A135L0Q7-F1
#
_cell.length_a   1.000
_cell.length_b   1.000
_cell.length_c   1.000
_cell.angle_alpha   90.00
_cell.angle_beta   90.00
_cell.angle_gamma   90.00
#
_symmetry.space_group_name_H-M   'P 1'
#
loop_
_entity.id
_entity.type
_entity.pdbx_description
1 polymer ?
#
loop_
_entity_poly.entity_id
_entity_poly.type
_entity_poly.pdbx_seq_one_letter_code
_entity_poly.pdbx_strand_id
1 'polypeptide(L)'
;MKNQWKRRFILFSLIFIFILNISTPVSAENLYSQKDTVIPKGQTVENVFVLGGDATISGTVKDAVVIVNGDLNIKGSARIEGLVLVIGGEINQEQGAHISEHVLNLSFNSMTANSFLLGGALLLGIWFLRLITSLLLIILSTATVAIAKERLQPFKEMIIENPLRLVTVGIVTSLLFLALSGLLSITIVGIPIVLVLLVVLFIFLLITFSSISLIIGEWLPGSINRARWMIALGGAILVTAGINLPLLGWLLFLGVIWMTFGLMTMWLWQKRMQRKV
;
A
#
# COMPACT_ATOMS: atom_id res chain seq x y z
N MET A 1 10.25 13.12 -17.72
CA MET A 1 9.27 13.04 -16.62
C MET A 1 9.76 12.37 -15.32
N LYS A 2 10.87 11.60 -15.29
CA LYS A 2 11.37 10.90 -14.08
C LYS A 2 12.00 11.80 -12.98
N ASN A 3 12.46 13.01 -13.33
CA ASN A 3 13.10 13.92 -12.37
C ASN A 3 12.13 14.76 -11.53
N GLN A 4 10.87 14.93 -11.95
CA GLN A 4 9.92 15.80 -11.24
C GLN A 4 9.48 15.20 -9.90
N TRP A 5 9.40 13.86 -9.80
CA TRP A 5 8.97 13.18 -8.58
C TRP A 5 10.08 13.11 -7.52
N LYS A 6 11.33 12.84 -7.94
CA LYS A 6 12.50 12.95 -7.05
C LYS A 6 12.71 14.39 -6.56
N ARG A 7 12.52 15.39 -7.42
CA ARG A 7 12.64 16.81 -7.04
C ARG A 7 11.54 17.22 -6.07
N ARG A 8 10.30 16.72 -6.25
CA ARG A 8 9.20 16.93 -5.29
C ARG A 8 9.42 16.22 -3.95
N PHE A 9 10.00 15.03 -3.95
CA PHE A 9 10.32 14.29 -2.71
C PHE A 9 11.48 14.94 -1.95
N ILE A 10 12.51 15.41 -2.65
CA ILE A 10 13.63 16.15 -2.06
C ILE A 10 13.16 17.52 -1.56
N LEU A 11 12.27 18.21 -2.29
CA LEU A 11 11.64 19.45 -1.82
C LEU A 11 10.77 19.22 -0.58
N PHE A 12 9.99 18.13 -0.53
CA PHE A 12 9.20 17.77 0.67
C PHE A 12 10.08 17.41 1.86
N SER A 13 11.15 16.66 1.64
CA SER A 13 12.12 16.31 2.70
C SER A 13 12.88 17.55 3.18
N LEU A 14 13.23 18.47 2.29
CA LEU A 14 13.86 19.75 2.65
C LEU A 14 12.87 20.67 3.37
N ILE A 15 11.60 20.70 2.97
CA ILE A 15 10.54 21.45 3.68
C ILE A 15 10.28 20.82 5.06
N PHE A 16 10.29 19.50 5.19
CA PHE A 16 10.12 18.80 6.46
C PHE A 16 11.31 19.03 7.40
N ILE A 17 12.54 19.01 6.86
CA ILE A 17 13.77 19.35 7.60
C ILE A 17 13.83 20.85 7.93
N PHE A 18 13.30 21.71 7.06
CA PHE A 18 13.18 23.15 7.28
C PHE A 18 12.16 23.45 8.38
N ILE A 19 11.01 22.77 8.40
CA ILE A 19 9.99 22.83 9.47
C ILE A 19 10.56 22.32 10.80
N LEU A 20 11.37 21.26 10.78
CA LEU A 20 12.11 20.77 11.95
C LEU A 20 13.22 21.72 12.42
N ASN A 21 13.63 22.69 11.61
CA ASN A 21 14.68 23.68 11.91
C ASN A 21 14.18 25.12 12.02
N ILE A 22 12.86 25.37 12.11
CA ILE A 22 12.35 26.70 12.48
C ILE A 22 12.54 26.87 13.99
N SER A 23 13.80 26.99 14.42
CA SER A 23 14.19 27.71 15.61
C SER A 23 14.54 29.13 15.17
N THR A 24 13.53 29.95 14.92
CA THR A 24 13.71 31.41 14.87
C THR A 24 12.89 32.03 16.00
N PRO A 25 13.47 32.99 16.75
CA PRO A 25 12.75 33.68 17.81
C PRO A 25 11.82 34.69 17.13
N VAL A 26 10.60 34.27 16.82
CA VAL A 26 9.56 35.18 16.38
C VAL A 26 8.94 35.80 17.63
N SER A 27 9.29 37.07 17.84
CA SER A 27 8.74 37.95 18.87
C SER A 27 7.25 38.19 18.62
N ALA A 28 6.43 37.23 19.03
CA ALA A 28 5.03 37.40 19.40
C ALA A 28 4.85 36.61 20.70
N GLU A 29 3.96 37.06 21.57
CA GLU A 29 3.77 36.64 22.97
C GLU A 29 3.21 35.20 23.10
N ASN A 30 3.86 34.24 22.43
CA ASN A 30 3.57 32.82 22.44
C ASN A 30 4.44 32.18 23.52
N LEU A 31 3.82 31.75 24.62
CA LEU A 31 4.46 30.97 25.67
C LEU A 31 4.78 29.56 25.12
N TYR A 32 5.95 29.42 24.49
CA TYR A 32 6.58 28.13 24.26
C TYR A 32 7.26 27.69 25.55
N SER A 33 6.57 26.87 26.35
CA SER A 33 7.15 26.31 27.57
C SER A 33 7.40 24.82 27.38
N GLN A 34 8.65 24.42 27.58
CA GLN A 34 9.12 23.04 27.70
C GLN A 34 8.89 22.48 29.12
N LYS A 35 8.09 23.21 29.93
CA LYS A 35 7.74 22.94 31.32
C LYS A 35 6.25 23.21 31.51
N ASP A 36 5.71 22.71 32.61
CA ASP A 36 4.30 22.86 32.97
C ASP A 36 3.81 24.32 32.80
N THR A 37 2.72 24.48 32.05
CA THR A 37 2.19 25.79 31.68
C THR A 37 0.92 26.08 32.45
N VAL A 38 0.90 27.17 33.21
CA VAL A 38 -0.28 27.59 33.96
C VAL A 38 -0.78 28.91 33.41
N ILE A 39 -2.04 28.94 32.95
CA ILE A 39 -2.72 30.15 32.49
C ILE A 39 -3.70 30.59 33.57
N PRO A 40 -3.36 31.59 34.40
CA PRO A 40 -4.23 32.06 35.48
C PRO A 40 -5.51 32.73 34.97
N LYS A 41 -6.48 32.84 35.88
CA LYS A 41 -7.76 33.51 35.63
C LYS A 41 -7.54 34.98 35.24
N GLY A 42 -8.21 35.44 34.18
CA GLY A 42 -8.10 36.81 33.67
C GLY A 42 -7.04 37.02 32.58
N GLN A 43 -6.19 36.02 32.32
CA GLN A 43 -5.28 36.03 31.18
C GLN A 43 -6.00 35.51 29.94
N THR A 44 -5.80 36.19 28.80
CA THR A 44 -6.28 35.74 27.49
C THR A 44 -5.08 35.47 26.61
N VAL A 45 -5.00 34.27 26.05
CA VAL A 45 -3.95 33.88 25.11
C VAL A 45 -4.59 33.38 23.81
N GLU A 46 -3.89 33.55 22.69
CA GLU A 46 -4.39 33.08 21.40
C GLU A 46 -4.17 31.57 21.25
N ASN A 47 -2.93 31.11 21.42
CA ASN A 47 -2.55 29.73 21.21
C ASN A 47 -1.70 29.20 22.38
N VAL A 48 -1.93 27.94 22.75
CA VAL A 48 -1.18 27.24 23.80
C VAL A 48 -0.57 25.99 23.20
N PHE A 49 0.76 25.88 23.28
CA PHE A 49 1.50 24.74 22.76
C PHE A 49 2.46 24.22 23.83
N VAL A 50 2.20 23.01 24.34
CA VAL A 50 3.01 22.37 25.39
C VAL A 50 3.53 21.03 24.90
N LEU A 51 4.84 20.83 25.02
CA LEU A 51 5.51 19.58 24.65
C LEU A 51 6.19 18.97 25.88
N GLY A 52 5.76 17.78 26.29
CA GLY A 52 6.38 16.99 27.36
C GLY A 52 6.14 17.50 28.78
N GLY A 53 5.14 18.35 28.99
CA GLY A 53 4.75 18.88 30.30
C GLY A 53 3.24 19.13 30.36
N ASP A 54 2.73 19.40 31.55
CA ASP A 54 1.30 19.50 31.80
C ASP A 54 0.80 20.93 31.61
N ALA A 55 -0.46 21.11 31.22
CA ALA A 55 -1.09 22.42 31.12
C ALA A 55 -2.24 22.55 32.10
N THR A 56 -2.24 23.63 32.88
CA THR A 56 -3.39 24.01 33.73
C THR A 56 -3.97 25.33 33.26
N ILE A 57 -5.20 25.32 32.78
CA ILE A 57 -5.86 26.51 32.22
C ILE A 57 -6.99 26.95 33.14
N SER A 58 -6.92 28.21 33.60
CA SER A 58 -7.96 28.90 34.38
C SER A 58 -8.48 30.17 33.68
N GLY A 59 -7.81 30.63 32.63
CA GLY A 59 -8.14 31.82 31.83
C GLY A 59 -8.82 31.50 30.50
N THR A 60 -8.66 32.40 29.51
CA THR A 60 -9.31 32.29 28.19
C THR A 60 -8.30 31.94 27.09
N VAL A 61 -8.62 30.96 26.25
CA VAL A 61 -7.86 30.62 25.03
C VAL A 61 -8.76 30.77 23.81
N LYS A 62 -8.31 31.54 22.82
CA LYS A 62 -9.12 31.88 21.63
C LYS A 62 -9.07 30.82 20.52
N ASP A 63 -7.88 30.37 20.11
CA ASP A 63 -7.71 29.63 18.86
C ASP A 63 -7.40 28.14 19.03
N ALA A 64 -6.35 27.78 19.78
CA ALA A 64 -5.98 26.38 19.93
C ALA A 64 -5.20 26.08 21.21
N VAL A 65 -5.46 24.91 21.77
CA VAL A 65 -4.66 24.27 22.83
C VAL A 65 -4.16 22.95 22.29
N VAL A 66 -2.84 22.83 22.13
CA VAL A 66 -2.19 21.60 21.68
C VAL A 66 -1.18 21.15 22.72
N ILE A 67 -1.37 19.95 23.26
CA ILE A 67 -0.51 19.35 24.28
C ILE A 67 -0.05 17.99 23.78
N VAL A 68 1.25 17.75 23.80
CA VAL A 68 1.84 16.49 23.38
C VAL A 68 2.64 15.91 24.54
N ASN A 69 2.33 14.68 24.93
CA ASN A 69 2.97 13.93 26.01
C ASN A 69 2.89 14.65 27.38
N GLY A 70 1.68 15.07 27.75
CA GLY A 70 1.36 15.72 29.03
C GLY A 70 -0.16 15.88 29.19
N ASP A 71 -0.60 16.15 30.41
CA ASP A 71 -2.02 16.22 30.79
C ASP A 71 -2.57 17.64 30.72
N LEU A 72 -3.86 17.77 30.40
CA LEU A 72 -4.58 19.04 30.34
C LEU A 72 -5.61 19.13 31.48
N ASN A 73 -5.36 20.02 32.44
CA ASN A 73 -6.29 20.36 33.51
C ASN A 73 -7.01 21.67 33.20
N ILE A 74 -8.32 21.59 32.97
CA ILE A 74 -9.18 22.74 32.67
C ILE A 74 -9.99 23.08 33.92
N LYS A 75 -9.67 24.23 34.53
CA LYS A 75 -10.34 24.70 35.74
C LYS A 75 -11.72 25.27 35.44
N GLY A 76 -12.61 25.27 36.43
CA GLY A 76 -14.00 25.70 36.26
C GLY A 76 -14.21 27.17 35.79
N SER A 77 -13.17 28.01 35.81
CA SER A 77 -13.22 29.38 35.27
C SER A 77 -12.70 29.52 33.83
N ALA A 78 -12.22 28.44 33.22
CA ALA A 78 -11.58 28.49 31.92
C ALA A 78 -12.58 28.55 30.76
N ARG A 79 -12.22 29.29 29.71
CA ARG A 79 -12.98 29.37 28.45
C ARG A 79 -12.06 29.11 27.28
N ILE A 80 -12.32 28.03 26.54
CA ILE A 80 -11.54 27.66 25.35
C ILE A 80 -12.49 27.68 24.15
N GLU A 81 -12.32 28.67 23.28
CA GLU A 81 -13.22 28.90 22.14
C GLU A 81 -12.82 28.08 20.90
N GLY A 82 -11.55 27.66 20.85
CA GLY A 82 -10.96 26.96 19.70
C GLY A 82 -10.68 25.47 19.92
N LEU A 83 -9.82 24.88 19.08
CA LEU A 83 -9.54 23.44 19.05
C LEU A 83 -8.74 22.99 20.27
N VAL A 84 -9.14 21.90 20.91
CA VAL A 84 -8.35 21.23 21.97
C VAL A 84 -7.83 19.89 21.45
N LEU A 85 -6.51 19.77 21.30
CA LEU A 85 -5.83 18.55 20.87
C LEU A 85 -4.83 18.11 21.95
N VAL A 86 -5.09 16.99 22.59
CA VAL A 86 -4.17 16.38 23.57
C VAL A 86 -3.71 15.03 23.02
N ILE A 87 -2.40 14.84 22.89
CA ILE A 87 -1.79 13.62 22.36
C ILE A 87 -0.95 12.98 23.46
N GLY A 88 -1.33 11.79 23.91
CA GLY A 88 -0.58 10.98 24.86
C GLY A 88 -0.80 11.27 26.34
N GLY A 89 -1.71 12.18 26.68
CA GLY A 89 -2.13 12.46 28.06
C GLY A 89 -3.65 12.44 28.23
N GLU A 90 -4.13 12.81 29.41
CA GLU A 90 -5.55 12.89 29.75
C GLU A 90 -6.05 14.34 29.81
N ILE A 91 -7.36 14.50 29.58
CA ILE A 91 -8.04 15.80 29.75
C ILE A 91 -8.93 15.70 30.99
N ASN A 92 -8.65 16.51 31.99
CA ASN A 92 -9.48 16.64 33.18
C ASN A 92 -10.18 18.00 33.18
N GLN A 93 -11.50 17.97 33.11
CA GLN A 93 -12.34 19.16 33.05
C GLN A 93 -13.15 19.31 34.34
N GLU A 94 -12.96 20.43 35.05
CA GLU A 94 -13.77 20.76 36.23
C GLU A 94 -15.14 21.34 35.84
N GLN A 95 -16.13 21.13 36.72
CA GLN A 95 -17.48 21.70 36.54
C GLN A 95 -17.41 23.23 36.41
N GLY A 96 -18.02 23.77 35.35
CA GLY A 96 -18.05 25.20 35.04
C GLY A 96 -17.15 25.63 33.87
N ALA A 97 -16.22 24.77 33.43
CA ALA A 97 -15.37 25.05 32.28
C ALA A 97 -16.16 25.02 30.96
N HIS A 98 -15.98 26.05 30.13
CA HIS A 98 -16.57 26.13 28.80
C HIS A 98 -15.54 25.79 27.73
N ILE A 99 -15.77 24.68 27.00
CA ILE A 99 -14.91 24.20 25.92
C ILE A 99 -15.76 24.14 24.64
N SER A 100 -15.14 24.48 23.50
CA SER A 100 -15.72 24.27 22.17
C SER A 100 -16.01 22.79 21.88
N GLU A 101 -16.88 22.50 20.91
CA GLU A 101 -17.29 21.12 20.58
C GLU A 101 -16.17 20.25 19.96
N HIS A 102 -15.03 20.84 19.61
CA HIS A 102 -13.94 20.14 18.90
C HIS A 102 -12.82 19.74 19.87
N VAL A 103 -13.08 18.72 20.69
CA VAL A 103 -12.08 18.12 21.59
C VAL A 103 -11.59 16.80 21.00
N LEU A 104 -10.30 16.73 20.67
CA LEU A 104 -9.63 15.53 20.18
C LEU A 104 -8.60 15.08 21.23
N ASN A 105 -8.93 14.02 21.96
CA ASN A 105 -7.99 13.37 22.87
C ASN A 105 -7.46 12.07 22.23
N LEU A 106 -6.17 12.08 21.88
CA LEU A 106 -5.43 10.91 21.42
C LEU A 106 -4.57 10.39 22.57
N SER A 107 -5.19 9.85 23.62
CA SER A 107 -4.46 9.26 24.75
C SER A 107 -3.80 7.94 24.32
N PHE A 108 -2.53 7.73 24.68
CA PHE A 108 -1.85 6.43 24.51
C PHE A 108 -2.18 5.50 25.68
N ASN A 109 -3.45 5.43 26.10
CA ASN A 109 -3.86 4.43 27.07
C ASN A 109 -3.71 3.01 26.48
N SER A 110 -3.80 1.97 27.30
CA SER A 110 -3.65 0.59 26.84
C SER A 110 -4.60 0.19 25.70
N MET A 111 -5.78 0.80 25.58
CA MET A 111 -6.77 0.55 24.53
C MET A 111 -6.42 1.23 23.20
N THR A 112 -6.01 2.50 23.22
CA THR A 112 -5.57 3.23 22.03
C THR A 112 -4.24 2.70 21.53
N ALA A 113 -3.29 2.42 22.44
CA ALA A 113 -2.01 1.79 22.12
C ALA A 113 -2.23 0.41 21.49
N ASN A 114 -3.12 -0.42 22.03
CA ASN A 114 -3.48 -1.71 21.42
C ASN A 114 -4.08 -1.54 20.02
N SER A 115 -4.90 -0.51 19.79
CA SER A 115 -5.51 -0.24 18.48
C SER A 115 -4.47 0.21 17.45
N PHE A 116 -3.53 1.08 17.83
CA PHE A 116 -2.40 1.48 16.99
C PHE A 116 -1.44 0.33 16.72
N LEU A 117 -1.14 -0.49 17.72
CA LEU A 117 -0.32 -1.69 17.56
C LEU A 117 -0.99 -2.70 16.61
N LEU A 118 -2.30 -2.91 16.75
CA LEU A 118 -3.05 -3.81 15.88
C LEU A 118 -3.11 -3.27 14.44
N GLY A 119 -3.38 -1.97 14.27
CA GLY A 119 -3.35 -1.31 12.97
C GLY A 119 -1.96 -1.37 12.32
N GLY A 120 -0.90 -1.08 13.08
CA GLY A 120 0.48 -1.18 12.65
C GLY A 120 0.86 -2.62 12.27
N ALA A 121 0.48 -3.60 13.08
CA ALA A 121 0.71 -5.02 12.82
C ALA A 121 -0.03 -5.51 11.57
N LEU A 122 -1.27 -5.07 11.34
CA LEU A 122 -2.02 -5.38 10.11
C LEU A 122 -1.35 -4.78 8.88
N LEU A 123 -0.94 -3.51 8.95
CA LEU A 123 -0.21 -2.85 7.86
C LEU A 123 1.09 -3.60 7.56
N LEU A 124 1.92 -3.85 8.57
CA LEU A 124 3.16 -4.62 8.43
C LEU A 124 2.87 -6.03 7.90
N GLY A 125 1.81 -6.67 8.36
CA GLY A 125 1.35 -7.98 7.89
C GLY A 125 1.02 -7.97 6.39
N ILE A 126 0.28 -6.97 5.91
CA ILE A 126 -0.03 -6.80 4.48
C ILE A 126 1.26 -6.60 3.67
N TRP A 127 2.17 -5.76 4.14
CA TRP A 127 3.47 -5.54 3.48
C TRP A 127 4.31 -6.83 3.44
N PHE A 128 4.32 -7.60 4.52
CA PHE A 128 5.05 -8.85 4.62
C PHE A 128 4.45 -9.95 3.73
N LEU A 129 3.12 -10.10 3.73
CA LEU A 129 2.41 -10.99 2.81
C LEU A 129 2.70 -10.65 1.36
N ARG A 130 2.68 -9.36 1.03
CA ARG A 130 3.04 -8.86 -0.31
C ARG A 130 4.48 -9.19 -0.68
N LEU A 131 5.42 -9.09 0.26
CA LEU A 131 6.81 -9.47 0.04
C LEU A 131 6.92 -10.97 -0.22
N ILE A 132 6.26 -11.81 0.60
CA ILE A 132 6.25 -13.27 0.42
C ILE A 132 5.68 -13.64 -0.95
N THR A 133 4.52 -13.11 -1.33
CA THR A 133 3.90 -13.42 -2.63
C THR A 133 4.79 -12.97 -3.79
N SER A 134 5.45 -11.82 -3.66
CA SER A 134 6.41 -11.33 -4.66
C SER A 134 7.61 -12.26 -4.82
N LEU A 135 8.21 -12.69 -3.71
CA LEU A 135 9.34 -13.62 -3.72
C LEU A 135 8.93 -14.98 -4.28
N LEU A 136 7.75 -15.49 -3.89
CA LEU A 136 7.21 -16.73 -4.43
C LEU A 136 7.01 -16.65 -5.94
N LEU A 137 6.43 -15.57 -6.47
CA LEU A 137 6.26 -15.39 -7.91
C LEU A 137 7.61 -15.35 -8.65
N ILE A 138 8.61 -14.65 -8.11
CA ILE A 138 9.96 -14.60 -8.71
C ILE A 138 10.59 -16.00 -8.73
N ILE A 139 10.55 -16.72 -7.61
CA ILE A 139 11.15 -18.05 -7.49
C ILE A 139 10.43 -19.04 -8.39
N LEU A 140 9.09 -19.10 -8.33
CA LEU A 140 8.29 -20.04 -9.11
C LEU A 140 8.40 -19.79 -10.62
N SER A 141 8.41 -18.53 -11.06
CA SER A 141 8.58 -18.20 -12.48
C SER A 141 9.98 -18.54 -12.98
N THR A 142 11.01 -18.19 -12.23
CA THR A 142 12.39 -18.54 -12.57
C THR A 142 12.59 -20.06 -12.62
N ALA A 143 12.04 -20.78 -11.64
CA ALA A 143 12.05 -22.25 -11.61
C ALA A 143 11.31 -22.84 -12.80
N THR A 144 10.16 -22.27 -13.18
CA THR A 144 9.40 -22.68 -14.37
C THR A 144 10.24 -22.54 -15.63
N VAL A 145 10.99 -21.44 -15.79
CA VAL A 145 11.94 -21.29 -16.91
C VAL A 145 13.04 -22.33 -16.88
N ALA A 146 13.61 -22.60 -15.70
CA ALA A 146 14.70 -23.57 -15.55
C ALA A 146 14.26 -25.01 -15.91
N ILE A 147 13.02 -25.38 -15.55
CA ILE A 147 12.45 -26.72 -15.80
C ILE A 147 11.91 -26.82 -17.23
N ALA A 148 11.10 -25.86 -17.66
CA ALA A 148 10.41 -25.90 -18.94
C ALA A 148 11.33 -25.57 -20.13
N LYS A 149 12.42 -24.84 -19.92
CA LYS A 149 13.45 -24.50 -20.93
C LYS A 149 12.83 -24.04 -22.26
N GLU A 150 12.97 -24.85 -23.32
CA GLU A 150 12.48 -24.56 -24.67
C GLU A 150 10.96 -24.67 -24.82
N ARG A 151 10.28 -25.36 -23.90
CA ARG A 151 8.82 -25.49 -23.91
C ARG A 151 8.09 -24.16 -23.73
N LEU A 152 8.78 -23.11 -23.27
CA LEU A 152 8.22 -21.76 -23.15
C LEU A 152 8.32 -20.93 -24.43
N GLN A 153 9.15 -21.32 -25.40
CA GLN A 153 9.32 -20.59 -26.67
C GLN A 153 7.99 -20.35 -27.43
N PRO A 154 7.12 -21.37 -27.65
CA PRO A 154 5.86 -21.12 -28.36
C PRO A 154 4.93 -20.16 -27.62
N PHE A 155 4.95 -20.17 -26.28
CA PHE A 155 4.19 -19.22 -25.47
C PHE A 155 4.78 -17.81 -25.55
N LYS A 156 6.12 -17.68 -25.62
CA LYS A 156 6.81 -16.40 -25.80
C LYS A 156 6.42 -15.77 -27.15
N GLU A 157 6.48 -16.55 -28.21
CA GLU A 157 6.10 -16.13 -29.57
C GLU A 157 4.66 -15.65 -29.61
N MET A 158 3.72 -16.40 -29.00
CA MET A 158 2.32 -16.01 -28.94
C MET A 158 2.10 -14.66 -28.22
N ILE A 159 2.88 -14.37 -27.17
CA ILE A 159 2.81 -13.08 -26.45
C ILE A 159 3.35 -11.93 -27.30
N ILE A 160 4.45 -12.15 -28.02
CA ILE A 160 5.10 -11.11 -28.83
C ILE A 160 4.30 -10.80 -30.10
N GLU A 161 3.78 -11.81 -30.78
CA GLU A 161 3.10 -11.65 -32.07
C GLU A 161 1.85 -10.77 -31.98
N ASN A 162 0.97 -11.05 -31.02
CA ASN A 162 -0.33 -10.38 -30.91
C ASN A 162 -0.78 -10.20 -29.45
N PRO A 163 -0.08 -9.37 -28.65
CA PRO A 163 -0.38 -9.18 -27.23
C PRO A 163 -1.80 -8.64 -26.99
N LEU A 164 -2.27 -7.73 -27.85
CA LEU A 164 -3.61 -7.17 -27.75
C LEU A 164 -4.69 -8.24 -27.95
N ARG A 165 -4.49 -9.16 -28.90
CA ARG A 165 -5.42 -10.26 -29.17
C ARG A 165 -5.49 -11.23 -27.98
N LEU A 166 -4.36 -11.49 -27.31
CA LEU A 166 -4.35 -12.29 -26.09
C LEU A 166 -5.15 -11.64 -24.97
N VAL A 167 -4.99 -10.33 -24.77
CA VAL A 167 -5.77 -9.60 -23.76
C VAL A 167 -7.26 -9.60 -24.10
N THR A 168 -7.66 -9.32 -25.34
CA THR A 168 -9.08 -9.27 -25.71
C THR A 168 -9.76 -10.64 -25.62
N VAL A 169 -9.13 -11.70 -26.14
CA VAL A 169 -9.62 -13.08 -25.95
C VAL A 169 -9.63 -13.44 -24.47
N GLY A 170 -8.62 -13.01 -23.72
CA GLY A 170 -8.50 -13.17 -22.28
C GLY A 170 -9.66 -12.57 -21.50
N ILE A 171 -10.06 -11.33 -21.82
CA ILE A 171 -11.21 -10.65 -21.21
C ILE A 171 -12.47 -11.47 -21.44
N VAL A 172 -12.79 -11.81 -22.70
CA VAL A 172 -13.99 -12.58 -23.05
C VAL A 172 -13.99 -13.93 -22.34
N THR A 173 -12.85 -14.62 -22.36
CA THR A 173 -12.69 -15.92 -21.70
C THR A 173 -12.85 -15.82 -20.20
N SER A 174 -12.28 -14.79 -19.55
CA SER A 174 -12.38 -14.61 -18.11
C SER A 174 -13.82 -14.39 -17.64
N LEU A 175 -14.64 -13.69 -18.44
CA LEU A 175 -16.06 -13.51 -18.18
C LEU A 175 -16.83 -14.84 -18.29
N LEU A 176 -16.58 -15.60 -19.37
CA LEU A 176 -17.18 -16.93 -19.55
C LEU A 176 -16.76 -17.89 -18.43
N PHE A 177 -15.50 -17.84 -18.03
CA PHE A 177 -14.95 -18.66 -16.96
C PHE A 177 -15.59 -18.32 -15.61
N LEU A 178 -15.73 -17.03 -15.29
CA LEU A 178 -16.36 -16.59 -14.05
C LEU A 178 -17.81 -17.07 -13.97
N ALA A 179 -18.57 -16.92 -15.06
CA ALA A 179 -19.95 -17.42 -15.16
C ALA A 179 -20.02 -18.95 -15.01
N LEU A 180 -19.14 -19.68 -15.71
CA LEU A 180 -19.08 -21.14 -15.65
C LEU A 180 -18.68 -21.64 -14.25
N SER A 181 -17.72 -20.99 -13.63
CA SER A 181 -17.26 -21.30 -12.26
C SER A 181 -18.38 -21.07 -11.24
N GLY A 182 -19.13 -19.96 -11.37
CA GLY A 182 -20.30 -19.68 -10.53
C GLY A 182 -21.38 -20.76 -10.69
N LEU A 183 -21.68 -21.16 -11.92
CA LEU A 183 -22.67 -22.21 -12.20
C LEU A 183 -22.24 -23.57 -11.62
N LEU A 184 -20.97 -23.94 -11.80
CA LEU A 184 -20.41 -25.20 -11.28
C LEU A 184 -20.41 -25.20 -9.75
N SER A 185 -20.15 -24.07 -9.10
CA SER A 185 -20.07 -23.97 -7.63
C SER A 185 -21.39 -24.30 -6.93
N ILE A 186 -22.54 -24.18 -7.61
CA ILE A 186 -23.86 -24.58 -7.08
C ILE A 186 -23.97 -26.11 -6.96
N THR A 187 -23.21 -26.85 -7.76
CA THR A 187 -23.27 -28.31 -7.80
C THR A 187 -22.21 -28.92 -6.89
N ILE A 188 -22.57 -29.99 -6.16
CA ILE A 188 -21.61 -30.77 -5.35
C ILE A 188 -20.44 -31.29 -6.20
N VAL A 189 -20.72 -31.69 -7.45
CA VAL A 189 -19.72 -32.18 -8.41
C VAL A 189 -18.87 -31.05 -8.99
N GLY A 190 -19.40 -29.83 -9.06
CA GLY A 190 -18.70 -28.70 -9.67
C GLY A 190 -17.60 -28.10 -8.79
N ILE A 191 -17.68 -28.21 -7.45
CA ILE A 191 -16.60 -27.76 -6.57
C ILE A 191 -15.26 -28.46 -6.91
N PRO A 192 -15.18 -29.80 -6.99
CA PRO A 192 -13.97 -30.49 -7.47
C PRO A 192 -13.51 -30.02 -8.85
N ILE A 193 -14.45 -29.82 -9.79
CA ILE A 193 -14.12 -29.39 -11.16
C ILE A 193 -13.50 -28.00 -11.15
N VAL A 194 -14.10 -27.04 -10.44
CA VAL A 194 -13.59 -25.67 -10.29
C VAL A 194 -12.19 -25.70 -9.68
N LEU A 195 -11.94 -26.54 -8.67
CA LEU A 195 -10.61 -26.69 -8.07
C LEU A 195 -9.55 -27.11 -9.11
N VAL A 196 -9.83 -28.15 -9.90
CA VAL A 196 -8.92 -28.60 -10.97
C VAL A 196 -8.69 -27.47 -11.98
N LEU A 197 -9.75 -26.73 -12.30
CA LEU A 197 -9.75 -25.69 -13.30
C LEU A 197 -8.95 -24.46 -12.82
N LEU A 198 -9.01 -24.14 -11.52
CA LEU A 198 -8.13 -23.16 -10.85
C LEU A 198 -6.66 -23.61 -10.84
N VAL A 199 -6.38 -24.90 -10.62
CA VAL A 199 -5.00 -25.43 -10.70
C VAL A 199 -4.44 -25.28 -12.12
N VAL A 200 -5.25 -25.60 -13.14
CA VAL A 200 -4.85 -25.40 -14.54
C VAL A 200 -4.58 -23.91 -14.82
N LEU A 201 -5.46 -23.01 -14.37
CA LEU A 201 -5.22 -21.57 -14.49
C LEU A 201 -3.94 -21.13 -13.79
N PHE A 202 -3.66 -21.65 -12.59
CA PHE A 202 -2.46 -21.32 -11.85
C PHE A 202 -1.20 -21.75 -12.60
N ILE A 203 -1.21 -22.94 -13.24
CA ILE A 203 -0.11 -23.39 -14.11
C ILE A 203 0.07 -22.43 -15.30
N PHE A 204 -1.02 -22.06 -15.97
CA PHE A 204 -0.95 -21.09 -17.08
C PHE A 204 -0.50 -19.70 -16.62
N LEU A 205 -0.85 -19.28 -15.41
CA LEU A 205 -0.38 -18.02 -14.82
C LEU A 205 1.15 -18.05 -14.66
N LEU A 206 1.69 -19.16 -14.14
CA LEU A 206 3.14 -19.34 -14.03
C LEU A 206 3.82 -19.35 -15.39
N ILE A 207 3.25 -20.02 -16.40
CA ILE A 207 3.78 -20.02 -17.77
C ILE A 207 3.78 -18.61 -18.35
N THR A 208 2.66 -17.89 -18.23
CA THR A 208 2.49 -16.52 -18.74
C THR A 208 3.50 -15.58 -18.10
N PHE A 209 3.58 -15.60 -16.76
CA PHE A 209 4.51 -14.78 -16.01
C PHE A 209 5.97 -15.09 -16.38
N SER A 210 6.31 -16.37 -16.52
CA SER A 210 7.65 -16.82 -16.92
C SER A 210 8.02 -16.37 -18.33
N SER A 211 7.07 -16.43 -19.27
CA SER A 211 7.30 -15.98 -20.64
C SER A 211 7.46 -14.46 -20.73
N ILE A 212 6.62 -13.67 -20.05
CA ILE A 212 6.78 -12.20 -19.95
C ILE A 212 8.12 -11.86 -19.29
N SER A 213 8.50 -12.61 -18.25
CA SER A 213 9.77 -12.46 -17.56
C SER A 213 10.96 -12.67 -18.50
N LEU A 214 10.94 -13.71 -19.34
CA LEU A 214 11.98 -13.92 -20.34
C LEU A 214 12.06 -12.78 -21.34
N ILE A 215 10.91 -12.30 -21.84
CA ILE A 215 10.85 -11.19 -22.80
C ILE A 215 11.50 -9.93 -22.22
N ILE A 216 11.12 -9.55 -20.99
CA ILE A 216 11.66 -8.36 -20.33
C ILE A 216 13.11 -8.57 -19.91
N GLY A 217 13.47 -9.79 -19.50
CA GLY A 217 14.84 -10.15 -19.12
C GLY A 217 15.79 -10.09 -20.31
N GLU A 218 15.34 -10.46 -21.51
CA GLU A 218 16.13 -10.39 -22.75
C GLU A 218 16.53 -8.94 -23.09
N TRP A 219 15.74 -7.94 -22.68
CA TRP A 219 16.05 -6.52 -22.84
C TRP A 219 17.13 -6.00 -21.89
N LEU A 220 17.53 -6.77 -20.87
CA LEU A 220 18.58 -6.36 -19.94
C LEU A 220 19.97 -6.48 -20.59
N PRO A 221 20.87 -5.51 -20.37
CA PRO A 221 22.21 -5.54 -20.95
C PRO A 221 22.99 -6.76 -20.43
N GLY A 222 23.63 -7.47 -21.35
CA GLY A 222 24.39 -8.69 -21.05
C GLY A 222 23.53 -9.97 -20.96
N SER A 223 22.30 -9.95 -21.46
CA SER A 223 21.43 -11.14 -21.57
C SER A 223 21.99 -12.21 -22.53
N ILE A 224 22.70 -11.81 -23.59
CA ILE A 224 23.17 -12.70 -24.68
C ILE A 224 24.06 -13.87 -24.20
N ASN A 225 24.90 -13.65 -23.18
CA ASN A 225 25.84 -14.67 -22.67
C ASN A 225 25.41 -15.32 -21.35
N ARG A 226 24.19 -15.02 -20.85
CA ARG A 226 23.72 -15.54 -19.55
C ARG A 226 22.80 -16.74 -19.73
N ALA A 227 22.77 -17.59 -18.72
CA ALA A 227 21.83 -18.70 -18.68
C ALA A 227 20.37 -18.19 -18.66
N ARG A 228 19.45 -18.88 -19.35
CA ARG A 228 18.05 -18.44 -19.48
C ARG A 228 17.33 -18.21 -18.13
N TRP A 229 17.68 -18.98 -17.10
CA TRP A 229 17.13 -18.78 -15.76
C TRP A 229 17.61 -17.46 -15.12
N MET A 230 18.83 -16.99 -15.40
CA MET A 230 19.32 -15.69 -14.92
C MET A 230 18.62 -14.54 -15.64
N ILE A 231 18.38 -14.71 -16.95
CA ILE A 231 17.60 -13.76 -17.76
C ILE A 231 16.19 -13.65 -17.19
N ALA A 232 15.54 -14.79 -16.94
CA ALA A 232 14.22 -14.86 -16.31
C ALA A 232 14.21 -14.31 -14.88
N LEU A 233 15.27 -14.49 -14.10
CA LEU A 233 15.34 -13.91 -12.76
C LEU A 233 15.36 -12.38 -12.83
N GLY A 234 16.17 -11.81 -13.73
CA GLY A 234 16.23 -10.37 -13.94
C GLY A 234 14.90 -9.78 -14.42
N GLY A 235 14.26 -10.44 -15.39
CA GLY A 235 12.93 -10.05 -15.85
C GLY A 235 11.85 -10.20 -14.77
N ALA A 236 11.91 -11.25 -13.95
CA ALA A 236 10.90 -11.53 -12.93
C ALA A 236 10.93 -10.47 -11.84
N ILE A 237 12.13 -10.04 -11.44
CA ILE A 237 12.32 -8.91 -10.51
C ILE A 237 11.68 -7.65 -11.09
N LEU A 238 11.89 -7.33 -12.37
CA LEU A 238 11.33 -6.13 -12.99
C LEU A 238 9.81 -6.18 -13.13
N VAL A 239 9.26 -7.31 -13.58
CA VAL A 239 7.80 -7.52 -13.69
C VAL A 239 7.14 -7.40 -12.31
N THR A 240 7.69 -8.09 -11.32
CA THR A 240 7.17 -8.08 -9.94
C THR A 240 7.28 -6.69 -9.33
N ALA A 241 8.39 -5.97 -9.56
CA ALA A 241 8.55 -4.59 -9.11
C ALA A 241 7.51 -3.66 -9.75
N GLY A 242 7.20 -3.85 -11.05
CA GLY A 242 6.13 -3.14 -11.74
C GLY A 242 4.74 -3.42 -11.15
N ILE A 243 4.43 -4.68 -10.88
CA ILE A 243 3.19 -5.10 -10.20
C ILE A 243 3.12 -4.55 -8.77
N ASN A 244 4.27 -4.27 -8.15
CA ASN A 244 4.31 -3.67 -6.82
C ASN A 244 4.17 -2.13 -6.79
N LEU A 245 4.00 -1.46 -7.93
CA LEU A 245 3.71 -0.03 -7.94
C LEU A 245 2.28 0.25 -7.43
N PRO A 246 2.07 1.24 -6.55
CA PRO A 246 0.72 1.67 -6.15
C PRO A 246 -0.11 2.06 -7.38
N LEU A 247 -1.38 1.65 -7.42
CA LEU A 247 -2.37 1.86 -8.50
C LEU A 247 -2.02 1.19 -9.85
N LEU A 248 -0.85 1.47 -10.43
CA LEU A 248 -0.38 0.91 -11.70
C LEU A 248 -0.17 -0.61 -11.63
N GLY A 249 0.28 -1.10 -10.47
CA GLY A 249 0.57 -2.50 -10.26
C GLY A 249 -0.64 -3.41 -10.42
N TRP A 250 -1.81 -2.97 -9.96
CA TRP A 250 -3.08 -3.69 -10.13
C TRP A 250 -3.50 -3.80 -11.59
N LEU A 251 -3.33 -2.72 -12.38
CA LEU A 251 -3.63 -2.75 -13.81
C LEU A 251 -2.69 -3.69 -14.57
N LEU A 252 -1.39 -3.68 -14.23
CA LEU A 252 -0.42 -4.60 -14.82
C LEU A 252 -0.75 -6.05 -14.47
N PHE A 253 -1.04 -6.34 -13.21
CA PHE A 253 -1.40 -7.69 -12.77
C PHE A 253 -2.68 -8.19 -13.43
N LEU A 254 -3.69 -7.33 -13.54
CA LEU A 254 -4.95 -7.64 -14.23
C LEU A 254 -4.74 -7.88 -15.73
N GLY A 255 -3.84 -7.13 -16.37
CA GLY A 255 -3.37 -7.41 -17.73
C GLY A 255 -2.72 -8.79 -17.87
N VAL A 256 -1.87 -9.18 -16.90
CA VAL A 256 -1.25 -10.52 -16.86
C VAL A 256 -2.31 -11.61 -16.67
N ILE A 257 -3.32 -11.39 -15.83
CA ILE A 257 -4.44 -12.32 -15.66
C ILE A 257 -5.18 -12.51 -16.99
N TRP A 258 -5.54 -11.42 -17.68
CA TRP A 258 -6.21 -11.54 -18.98
C TRP A 258 -5.32 -12.23 -20.02
N MET A 259 -4.03 -11.90 -20.08
CA MET A 259 -3.09 -12.63 -20.95
C MET A 259 -3.03 -14.12 -20.61
N THR A 260 -3.15 -14.49 -19.33
CA THR A 260 -3.18 -15.89 -18.89
C THR A 260 -4.39 -16.64 -19.48
N PHE A 261 -5.59 -16.05 -19.39
CA PHE A 261 -6.80 -16.61 -20.01
C PHE A 261 -6.70 -16.69 -21.53
N GLY A 262 -6.12 -15.66 -22.16
CA GLY A 262 -5.89 -15.62 -23.61
C GLY A 262 -4.92 -16.70 -24.08
N LEU A 263 -3.79 -16.87 -23.38
CA LEU A 263 -2.80 -17.90 -23.67
C LEU A 263 -3.39 -19.30 -23.51
N MET A 264 -4.13 -19.54 -22.43
CA MET A 264 -4.79 -20.83 -22.20
C MET A 264 -5.72 -21.19 -23.36
N THR A 265 -6.59 -20.27 -23.77
CA THR A 265 -7.59 -20.52 -24.81
C THR A 265 -6.97 -20.65 -26.20
N MET A 266 -6.04 -19.78 -26.57
CA MET A 266 -5.36 -19.86 -27.86
C MET A 266 -4.51 -21.12 -27.97
N TRP A 267 -3.80 -21.51 -26.92
CA TRP A 267 -3.04 -22.75 -26.91
C TRP A 267 -3.93 -23.99 -27.05
N LEU A 268 -5.06 -24.03 -26.35
CA LEU A 268 -6.06 -25.10 -26.50
C LEU A 268 -6.64 -25.14 -27.91
N TRP A 269 -6.90 -23.98 -28.52
CA TRP A 269 -7.41 -23.87 -29.88
C TRP A 269 -6.41 -24.38 -30.93
N GLN A 270 -5.16 -23.92 -30.86
CA GLN A 270 -4.09 -24.36 -31.77
C GLN A 270 -3.86 -25.86 -31.68
N LYS A 271 -3.80 -26.42 -30.46
CA LYS A 271 -3.64 -27.86 -30.25
C LYS A 271 -4.82 -28.68 -30.79
N ARG A 272 -6.04 -28.13 -30.80
CA ARG A 272 -7.20 -28.77 -31.44
C ARG A 272 -7.14 -28.73 -32.96
N MET A 273 -6.65 -27.64 -33.55
CA MET A 273 -6.52 -27.51 -35.00
C MET A 273 -5.39 -28.36 -35.58
N GLN A 274 -4.25 -28.45 -34.89
CA GLN A 274 -3.13 -29.33 -35.29
C GLN A 274 -3.47 -30.83 -35.21
N ARG A 275 -4.51 -31.23 -34.48
CA ARG A 275 -5.01 -32.62 -34.46
C ARG A 275 -5.96 -32.96 -35.60
N LYS A 276 -6.40 -31.96 -36.37
CA LYS A 276 -7.34 -32.12 -37.49
C LYS A 276 -6.65 -32.10 -38.86
N VAL A 277 -5.34 -31.91 -38.89
CA VAL A 277 -4.47 -31.99 -40.07
C VAL A 277 -3.60 -33.23 -39.91
#